data_AF-A0A090F2J7-F1
#
_entry.id   AF-A0A090F2J7-F1
#
_cell.length_a   1.000
_cell.length_b   1.000
_cell.length_c   1.000
_cell.angle_alpha   90.00
_cell.angle_beta   90.00
_cell.angle_gamma   90.00
#
_symmetry.space_group_name_H-M   'P 1'
#
loop_
_entity.id
_entity.type
_entity.pdbx_description
1 polymer ?
#
loop_
_entity_poly.entity_id
_entity_poly.type
_entity_poly.pdbx_seq_one_letter_code
_entity_poly.pdbx_strand_id
1 'polypeptide(L)'
;MALTNVVVKDDNGTAGIGDDFNPTAITSGGFNTGDINHNGVLDVGETWHYKATGTAQLGSYVNNATATTAAYSDTAGHSVTPTATDSSDYEGFSSRALTQGFWGSHTDVWDNIDGNEGNPSKSAKASGVLSSLDVNPSQDDPTTTKIDESKYLLLGDTNSDGIANDAHDLWISISLAKSIESASAGGDARLIMLQQAIATQLNINNGVAQPDNLIDEAVMWLKSQGAWSTAGANLDADSNGFIDTNGAGTALAGNTLKTNTNAWTKYVDVTDPASITANGEGLKNALMWFNQGQLVTSGSGGHVGWFNGTNIVDEHPNTLDQFWVTLHEVGGLTGIS
;
A
#
# COMPACT_ATOMS: atom_id res chain seq x y z
N MET A 1 29.52 -42.71 0.91
CA MET A 1 29.14 -42.85 -0.51
C MET A 1 29.02 -41.45 -1.07
N ALA A 2 29.63 -41.19 -2.21
CA ALA A 2 29.85 -39.84 -2.69
C ALA A 2 28.93 -39.52 -3.87
N LEU A 3 28.33 -38.33 -3.90
CA LEU A 3 27.48 -37.86 -4.98
C LEU A 3 28.25 -36.89 -5.87
N THR A 4 28.25 -37.13 -7.18
CA THR A 4 28.93 -36.28 -8.17
C THR A 4 27.95 -35.36 -8.87
N ASN A 5 28.48 -34.30 -9.48
CA ASN A 5 27.73 -33.34 -10.30
C ASN A 5 26.54 -32.74 -9.53
N VAL A 6 26.81 -32.25 -8.32
CA VAL A 6 25.82 -31.53 -7.52
C VAL A 6 25.49 -30.21 -8.21
N VAL A 7 24.24 -30.08 -8.63
CA VAL A 7 23.68 -28.90 -9.29
C VAL A 7 22.54 -28.38 -8.45
N VAL A 8 22.67 -27.15 -7.96
CA VAL A 8 21.56 -26.41 -7.35
C VAL A 8 20.95 -25.54 -8.43
N LYS A 9 19.62 -25.62 -8.57
CA LYS A 9 18.82 -24.78 -9.44
C LYS A 9 17.77 -24.06 -8.60
N ASP A 10 17.72 -22.76 -8.73
CA ASP A 10 16.84 -21.83 -8.02
C ASP A 10 15.81 -21.29 -9.00
N ASP A 11 14.55 -21.17 -8.58
CA ASP A 11 13.42 -20.76 -9.42
C ASP A 11 13.24 -19.24 -9.52
N ASN A 12 14.15 -18.47 -8.91
CA ASN A 12 14.12 -17.01 -8.90
C ASN A 12 12.80 -16.43 -8.36
N GLY A 13 12.09 -17.19 -7.54
CA GLY A 13 10.79 -16.83 -7.00
C GLY A 13 9.65 -16.86 -8.02
N THR A 14 9.80 -17.60 -9.12
CA THR A 14 8.75 -17.73 -10.13
C THR A 14 8.48 -19.20 -10.49
N ALA A 15 7.26 -19.47 -10.96
CA ALA A 15 6.90 -20.82 -11.42
C ALA A 15 7.48 -21.17 -12.82
N GLY A 16 7.97 -20.17 -13.54
CA GLY A 16 8.39 -20.31 -14.93
C GLY A 16 9.89 -20.57 -15.02
N ILE A 17 10.30 -21.59 -15.80
CA ILE A 17 11.71 -21.99 -15.87
C ILE A 17 12.65 -21.03 -16.64
N GLY A 18 12.13 -19.88 -17.07
CA GLY A 18 12.81 -18.98 -18.02
C GLY A 18 13.89 -18.12 -17.39
N ASP A 19 13.75 -17.82 -16.10
CA ASP A 19 14.67 -17.03 -15.29
C ASP A 19 15.34 -17.84 -14.17
N ASP A 20 14.99 -19.13 -14.02
CA ASP A 20 15.71 -20.05 -13.14
C ASP A 20 17.22 -19.99 -13.37
N PHE A 21 17.98 -20.10 -12.30
CA PHE A 21 19.44 -19.99 -12.36
C PHE A 21 20.14 -20.96 -11.40
N ASN A 22 21.46 -21.01 -11.52
CA ASN A 22 22.32 -21.80 -10.64
C ASN A 22 22.98 -20.87 -9.61
N PRO A 23 22.63 -20.96 -8.32
CA PRO A 23 23.31 -20.21 -7.27
C PRO A 23 24.83 -20.45 -7.27
N THR A 24 25.59 -19.44 -6.85
CA THR A 24 27.04 -19.54 -6.85
C THR A 24 27.51 -20.38 -5.66
N ALA A 25 28.38 -21.36 -5.90
CA ALA A 25 29.00 -22.12 -4.83
C ALA A 25 29.87 -21.21 -3.94
N ILE A 26 29.72 -21.32 -2.62
CA ILE A 26 30.61 -20.64 -1.69
C ILE A 26 31.89 -21.47 -1.61
N THR A 27 32.98 -20.94 -2.17
CA THR A 27 34.24 -21.68 -2.32
C THR A 27 35.38 -21.14 -1.46
N SER A 28 36.28 -22.04 -1.07
CA SER A 28 37.57 -21.73 -0.47
C SER A 28 38.62 -22.60 -1.15
N GLY A 29 39.70 -22.00 -1.67
CA GLY A 29 40.74 -22.75 -2.40
C GLY A 29 40.27 -23.44 -3.69
N GLY A 30 39.13 -23.01 -4.27
CA GLY A 30 38.55 -23.59 -5.49
C GLY A 30 37.58 -24.76 -5.24
N PHE A 31 37.36 -25.15 -3.99
CA PHE A 31 36.40 -26.20 -3.60
C PHE A 31 35.23 -25.60 -2.84
N ASN A 32 34.10 -26.31 -2.83
CA ASN A 32 32.98 -25.90 -1.97
C ASN A 32 33.46 -25.85 -0.52
N THR A 33 33.02 -24.86 0.25
CA THR A 33 33.39 -24.73 1.67
C THR A 33 32.99 -25.93 2.54
N GLY A 34 32.04 -26.74 2.08
CA GLY A 34 31.67 -28.01 2.71
C GLY A 34 32.36 -29.26 2.18
N ASP A 35 33.19 -29.14 1.14
CA ASP A 35 34.01 -30.23 0.60
C ASP A 35 35.26 -30.36 1.49
N ILE A 36 35.20 -31.24 2.48
CA ILE A 36 36.18 -31.31 3.57
C ILE A 36 37.49 -31.90 3.08
N ASN A 37 37.41 -32.83 2.13
CA ASN A 37 38.56 -33.54 1.60
C ASN A 37 39.07 -32.97 0.26
N HIS A 38 38.39 -31.96 -0.28
CA HIS A 38 38.71 -31.26 -1.52
C HIS A 38 38.79 -32.20 -2.74
N ASN A 39 37.86 -33.14 -2.84
CA ASN A 39 37.82 -34.11 -3.94
C ASN A 39 36.80 -33.75 -5.04
N GLY A 40 35.99 -32.70 -4.85
CA GLY A 40 34.97 -32.26 -5.81
C GLY A 40 33.74 -33.18 -5.87
N VAL A 41 33.52 -33.98 -4.83
CA VAL A 41 32.40 -34.93 -4.70
C VAL A 41 31.74 -34.72 -3.35
N LEU A 42 30.40 -34.74 -3.28
CA LEU A 42 29.68 -34.59 -2.02
C LEU A 42 29.71 -35.91 -1.25
N ASP A 43 30.59 -36.00 -0.25
CA ASP A 43 30.76 -37.18 0.58
C ASP A 43 29.76 -37.26 1.75
N VAL A 44 29.62 -38.46 2.33
CA VAL A 44 28.79 -38.63 3.55
C VAL A 44 29.40 -37.82 4.69
N GLY A 45 28.59 -36.93 5.25
CA GLY A 45 29.00 -36.03 6.34
C GLY A 45 29.45 -34.65 5.86
N GLU A 46 29.51 -34.41 4.55
CA GLU A 46 29.74 -33.09 3.98
C GLU A 46 28.44 -32.31 3.80
N THR A 47 28.55 -30.98 3.75
CA THR A 47 27.41 -30.09 3.49
C THR A 47 27.86 -28.94 2.62
N TRP A 48 27.56 -29.03 1.33
CA TRP A 48 27.99 -28.01 0.38
C TRP A 48 27.12 -26.75 0.46
N HIS A 49 27.76 -25.58 0.36
CA HIS A 49 27.11 -24.29 0.54
C HIS A 49 27.05 -23.50 -0.77
N TYR A 50 25.90 -22.88 -1.02
CA TYR A 50 25.61 -22.08 -2.20
C TYR A 50 24.92 -20.79 -1.77
N LYS A 51 25.08 -19.72 -2.56
CA LYS A 51 24.49 -18.41 -2.26
C LYS A 51 24.01 -17.70 -3.53
N ALA A 52 22.86 -17.07 -3.39
CA ALA A 52 22.32 -16.06 -4.29
C ALA A 52 21.84 -14.85 -3.47
N THR A 53 21.61 -13.72 -4.13
CA THR A 53 21.02 -12.52 -3.51
C THR A 53 20.03 -11.90 -4.48
N GLY A 54 18.87 -11.51 -3.97
CA GLY A 54 17.85 -10.76 -4.71
C GLY A 54 17.39 -9.54 -3.91
N THR A 55 16.57 -8.71 -4.56
CA THR A 55 15.88 -7.60 -3.90
C THR A 55 14.54 -8.10 -3.37
N ALA A 56 14.23 -7.82 -2.11
CA ALA A 56 12.91 -8.15 -1.57
C ALA A 56 11.82 -7.37 -2.32
N GLN A 57 10.71 -8.03 -2.60
CA GLN A 57 9.57 -7.51 -3.34
C GLN A 57 8.41 -7.24 -2.40
N LEU A 58 7.42 -6.47 -2.86
CA LEU A 58 6.15 -6.36 -2.16
C LEU A 58 5.30 -7.60 -2.45
N GLY A 59 4.45 -7.97 -1.50
CA GLY A 59 3.56 -9.11 -1.62
C GLY A 59 4.21 -10.44 -1.21
N SER A 60 3.45 -11.52 -1.38
CA SER A 60 3.90 -12.89 -1.17
C SER A 60 5.03 -13.23 -2.14
N TYR A 61 6.16 -13.63 -1.59
CA TYR A 61 7.30 -14.14 -2.33
C TYR A 61 7.65 -15.53 -1.82
N VAL A 62 7.74 -16.49 -2.72
CA VAL A 62 8.17 -17.87 -2.44
C VAL A 62 9.27 -18.21 -3.42
N ASN A 63 10.43 -18.61 -2.91
CA ASN A 63 11.57 -19.04 -3.69
C ASN A 63 11.94 -20.47 -3.32
N ASN A 64 12.22 -21.29 -4.32
CA ASN A 64 12.46 -22.70 -4.15
C ASN A 64 13.75 -23.13 -4.86
N ALA A 65 14.69 -23.65 -4.07
CA ALA A 65 15.95 -24.18 -4.57
C ALA A 65 15.90 -25.71 -4.57
N THR A 66 16.26 -26.32 -5.70
CA THR A 66 16.36 -27.77 -5.84
C THR A 66 17.79 -28.19 -6.16
N ALA A 67 18.36 -28.99 -5.27
CA ALA A 67 19.64 -29.65 -5.47
C ALA A 67 19.42 -31.02 -6.11
N THR A 68 20.12 -31.29 -7.21
CA THR A 68 20.15 -32.58 -7.90
C THR A 68 21.57 -33.06 -8.07
N THR A 69 21.76 -34.37 -8.21
CA THR A 69 23.09 -34.95 -8.49
C THR A 69 23.04 -35.83 -9.73
N ALA A 70 24.19 -36.35 -10.17
CA ALA A 70 24.18 -37.46 -11.11
C ALA A 70 23.43 -38.67 -10.53
N ALA A 71 22.87 -39.51 -11.42
CA ALA A 71 22.22 -40.74 -11.03
C ALA A 71 23.21 -41.68 -10.34
N TYR A 72 22.80 -42.23 -9.20
CA TYR A 72 23.54 -43.21 -8.43
C TYR A 72 22.94 -44.60 -8.68
N SER A 73 23.79 -45.60 -8.91
CA SER A 73 23.37 -47.00 -9.02
C SER A 73 23.83 -47.81 -7.82
N ASP A 74 22.89 -48.53 -7.19
CA ASP A 74 23.18 -49.41 -6.07
C ASP A 74 23.82 -50.74 -6.52
N THR A 75 24.25 -51.57 -5.55
CA THR A 75 24.87 -52.88 -5.82
C THR A 75 23.88 -53.91 -6.40
N ALA A 76 22.58 -53.66 -6.31
CA ALA A 76 21.53 -54.49 -6.90
C ALA A 76 21.19 -54.06 -8.34
N GLY A 77 21.78 -52.97 -8.85
CA GLY A 77 21.57 -52.46 -10.20
C GLY A 77 20.42 -51.47 -10.34
N HIS A 78 19.82 -50.98 -9.24
CA HIS A 78 18.82 -49.91 -9.29
C HIS A 78 19.49 -48.56 -9.36
N SER A 79 18.93 -47.63 -10.15
CA SER A 79 19.44 -46.27 -10.27
C SER A 79 18.43 -45.24 -9.78
N VAL A 80 18.90 -44.22 -9.07
CA VAL A 80 18.11 -43.07 -8.62
C VAL A 80 18.91 -41.79 -8.78
N THR A 81 18.25 -40.69 -9.10
CA THR A 81 18.85 -39.34 -9.05
C THR A 81 18.43 -38.72 -7.72
N PRO A 82 19.34 -38.61 -6.74
CA PRO A 82 19.08 -37.84 -5.53
C PRO A 82 18.64 -36.42 -5.86
N THR A 83 17.58 -35.98 -5.18
CA THR A 83 17.06 -34.62 -5.25
C THR A 83 16.65 -34.17 -3.86
N ALA A 84 16.87 -32.90 -3.56
CA ALA A 84 16.41 -32.25 -2.34
C ALA A 84 15.93 -30.85 -2.70
N THR A 85 14.83 -30.43 -2.07
CA THR A 85 14.20 -29.14 -2.33
C THR A 85 14.04 -28.40 -1.01
N ASP A 86 14.36 -27.11 -1.02
CA ASP A 86 14.22 -26.20 0.11
C ASP A 86 13.48 -24.94 -0.35
N SER A 87 12.52 -24.49 0.46
CA SER A 87 11.67 -23.34 0.16
C SER A 87 11.85 -22.26 1.22
N SER A 88 11.87 -21.01 0.76
CA SER A 88 11.88 -19.82 1.59
C SER A 88 10.79 -18.88 1.12
N ASP A 89 10.04 -18.32 2.07
CA ASP A 89 8.95 -17.40 1.80
C ASP A 89 8.95 -16.18 2.72
N TYR A 90 8.36 -15.09 2.25
CA TYR A 90 8.04 -13.90 3.05
C TYR A 90 6.89 -13.11 2.41
N GLU A 91 6.26 -12.24 3.21
CA GLU A 91 5.31 -11.23 2.73
C GLU A 91 5.97 -9.84 2.85
N GLY A 92 6.09 -9.12 1.73
CA GLY A 92 6.75 -7.82 1.70
C GLY A 92 5.77 -6.64 1.84
N PHE A 93 5.94 -5.81 2.86
CA PHE A 93 5.09 -4.62 3.12
C PHE A 93 5.77 -3.30 2.74
N SER A 94 4.95 -2.31 2.37
CA SER A 94 5.40 -0.95 2.02
C SER A 94 4.97 0.08 3.08
N SER A 95 5.93 0.84 3.61
CA SER A 95 5.68 2.03 4.43
C SER A 95 5.96 3.34 3.67
N ARG A 96 5.71 3.36 2.36
CA ARG A 96 6.06 4.48 1.45
C ARG A 96 5.06 5.65 1.48
N ALA A 97 3.95 5.51 2.20
CA ALA A 97 2.98 6.58 2.37
C ALA A 97 3.62 7.84 2.98
N LEU A 98 3.17 8.99 2.51
CA LEU A 98 3.67 10.31 2.86
C LEU A 98 2.62 11.05 3.68
N THR A 99 3.09 11.75 4.70
CA THR A 99 2.23 12.48 5.62
C THR A 99 1.53 13.66 4.93
N GLN A 100 0.40 14.10 5.48
CA GLN A 100 -0.24 15.38 5.13
C GLN A 100 0.75 16.56 5.07
N GLY A 101 1.66 16.65 6.05
CA GLY A 101 2.66 17.72 6.09
C GLY A 101 3.62 17.72 4.90
N PHE A 102 3.92 16.55 4.35
CA PHE A 102 4.70 16.44 3.11
C PHE A 102 3.90 16.97 1.92
N TRP A 103 2.66 16.52 1.75
CA TRP A 103 1.82 16.93 0.62
C TRP A 103 1.50 18.42 0.64
N GLY A 104 1.23 18.98 1.83
CA GLY A 104 1.02 20.40 2.05
C GLY A 104 2.27 21.27 1.84
N SER A 105 3.48 20.70 1.87
CA SER A 105 4.73 21.41 1.54
C SER A 105 5.18 21.21 0.08
N HIS A 106 4.53 20.32 -0.66
CA HIS A 106 4.82 20.00 -2.07
C HIS A 106 3.55 20.17 -2.91
N THR A 107 2.81 21.26 -2.71
CA THR A 107 1.55 21.50 -3.43
C THR A 107 1.72 21.64 -4.95
N ASP A 108 2.94 21.90 -5.39
CA ASP A 108 3.35 22.01 -6.79
C ASP A 108 3.40 20.67 -7.52
N VAL A 109 3.38 19.52 -6.82
CA VAL A 109 3.50 18.20 -7.49
C VAL A 109 2.17 17.55 -7.80
N TRP A 110 1.05 18.21 -7.52
CA TRP A 110 -0.30 17.69 -7.74
C TRP A 110 -1.25 18.79 -8.19
N ASP A 111 -0.71 19.82 -8.83
CA ASP A 111 -1.48 20.97 -9.26
C ASP A 111 -1.87 21.00 -10.72
N ASN A 112 -1.52 19.95 -11.48
CA ASN A 112 -1.78 19.83 -12.91
C ASN A 112 -1.13 20.95 -13.74
N ILE A 113 -0.02 21.53 -13.25
CA ILE A 113 0.74 22.56 -13.96
C ILE A 113 2.12 22.03 -14.34
N ASP A 114 2.23 21.56 -15.58
CA ASP A 114 3.48 21.07 -16.15
C ASP A 114 4.68 22.01 -15.90
N GLY A 115 5.70 21.49 -15.20
CA GLY A 115 6.98 22.17 -15.01
C GLY A 115 6.96 23.25 -13.93
N ASN A 116 5.90 23.31 -13.12
CA ASN A 116 5.78 24.23 -12.00
C ASN A 116 6.55 23.78 -10.75
N GLU A 117 7.21 22.62 -10.79
CA GLU A 117 7.79 22.00 -9.58
C GLU A 117 9.10 22.67 -9.15
N GLY A 118 9.18 22.93 -7.85
CA GLY A 118 10.36 23.46 -7.18
C GLY A 118 11.48 22.43 -6.99
N ASN A 119 12.63 22.89 -6.51
CA ASN A 119 13.78 22.03 -6.22
C ASN A 119 13.51 20.93 -5.17
N PRO A 120 12.74 21.17 -4.08
CA PRO A 120 12.38 20.12 -3.13
C PRO A 120 11.64 18.95 -3.81
N SER A 121 10.62 19.27 -4.59
CA SER A 121 9.81 18.33 -5.38
C SER A 121 10.64 17.53 -6.38
N LYS A 122 11.51 18.22 -7.15
CA LYS A 122 12.45 17.57 -8.08
C LYS A 122 13.40 16.61 -7.36
N SER A 123 13.84 16.95 -6.16
CA SER A 123 14.70 16.08 -5.35
C SER A 123 13.95 14.87 -4.79
N ALA A 124 12.69 15.06 -4.38
CA ALA A 124 11.82 13.96 -3.96
C ALA A 124 11.55 12.98 -5.11
N LYS A 125 11.34 13.47 -6.34
CA LYS A 125 11.26 12.62 -7.53
C LYS A 125 12.57 11.88 -7.82
N ALA A 126 13.70 12.59 -7.79
CA ALA A 126 15.01 11.99 -8.07
C ALA A 126 15.41 10.89 -7.07
N SER A 127 14.91 10.96 -5.83
CA SER A 127 15.13 9.96 -4.77
C SER A 127 14.11 8.82 -4.77
N GLY A 128 13.11 8.85 -5.65
CA GLY A 128 12.05 7.82 -5.73
C GLY A 128 10.95 7.95 -4.66
N VAL A 129 10.92 9.05 -3.92
CA VAL A 129 9.83 9.40 -3.00
C VAL A 129 8.55 9.69 -3.79
N LEU A 130 8.68 10.44 -4.89
CA LEU A 130 7.58 10.71 -5.82
C LEU A 130 7.65 9.80 -7.06
N SER A 131 6.48 9.32 -7.51
CA SER A 131 6.28 8.52 -8.73
C SER A 131 6.38 9.35 -9.99
N SER A 132 6.12 10.66 -9.93
CA SER A 132 6.17 11.62 -11.03
C SER A 132 6.43 13.05 -10.49
N LEU A 133 6.59 14.02 -11.39
CA LEU A 133 6.59 15.44 -11.00
C LEU A 133 5.18 16.01 -10.88
N ASP A 134 4.21 15.37 -11.54
CA ASP A 134 2.79 15.62 -11.37
C ASP A 134 2.09 14.30 -11.04
N VAL A 135 1.67 14.14 -9.79
CA VAL A 135 1.04 12.92 -9.29
C VAL A 135 -0.47 12.95 -9.41
N ASN A 136 -1.11 14.10 -9.70
CA ASN A 136 -2.56 14.12 -9.87
C ASN A 136 -2.92 13.56 -11.26
N PRO A 137 -3.65 12.44 -11.36
CA PRO A 137 -3.97 11.85 -12.67
C PRO A 137 -5.13 12.54 -13.37
N SER A 138 -5.86 13.41 -12.65
CA SER A 138 -7.09 14.06 -13.11
C SER A 138 -6.90 14.71 -14.47
N GLN A 139 -7.70 14.31 -15.43
CA GLN A 139 -7.66 14.83 -16.79
C GLN A 139 -9.09 15.14 -17.24
N ASP A 140 -9.22 16.08 -18.18
CA ASP A 140 -10.52 16.41 -18.75
C ASP A 140 -11.12 15.17 -19.42
N ASP A 141 -12.27 14.71 -18.92
CA ASP A 141 -13.04 13.66 -19.58
C ASP A 141 -13.81 14.31 -20.74
N PRO A 142 -13.54 13.93 -22.00
CA PRO A 142 -14.20 14.55 -23.15
C PRO A 142 -15.72 14.30 -23.18
N THR A 143 -16.24 13.40 -22.33
CA THR A 143 -17.66 13.10 -22.19
C THR A 143 -18.38 14.00 -21.16
N THR A 144 -17.65 14.62 -20.23
CA THR A 144 -18.15 15.54 -19.21
C THR A 144 -18.02 16.99 -19.70
N THR A 145 -19.01 17.44 -20.48
CA THR A 145 -18.94 18.68 -21.28
C THR A 145 -18.96 20.01 -20.50
N LYS A 146 -18.66 20.06 -19.20
CA LYS A 146 -18.99 21.24 -18.36
C LYS A 146 -17.95 21.69 -17.34
N ILE A 147 -16.90 20.94 -17.10
CA ILE A 147 -15.86 21.31 -16.14
C ILE A 147 -14.48 21.07 -16.76
N ASP A 148 -13.47 21.66 -16.14
CA ASP A 148 -12.07 21.45 -16.46
C ASP A 148 -11.54 20.65 -15.28
N GLU A 149 -11.63 19.31 -15.38
CA GLU A 149 -11.24 18.36 -14.33
C GLU A 149 -9.77 18.53 -13.93
N SER A 150 -8.93 19.05 -14.83
CA SER A 150 -7.54 19.36 -14.50
C SER A 150 -7.37 20.36 -13.34
N LYS A 151 -8.43 21.07 -12.95
CA LYS A 151 -8.45 21.98 -11.78
C LYS A 151 -8.84 21.32 -10.47
N TYR A 152 -9.07 20.00 -10.47
CA TYR A 152 -9.58 19.27 -9.33
C TYR A 152 -8.68 18.08 -8.98
N LEU A 153 -8.83 17.63 -7.74
CA LEU A 153 -8.35 16.34 -7.26
C LEU A 153 -9.58 15.46 -7.06
N LEU A 154 -9.54 14.25 -7.61
CA LEU A 154 -10.58 13.24 -7.42
C LEU A 154 -10.30 12.43 -6.16
N LEU A 155 -11.16 12.52 -5.15
CA LEU A 155 -11.13 11.62 -4.00
C LEU A 155 -11.99 10.39 -4.31
N GLY A 156 -11.55 9.21 -3.87
CA GLY A 156 -12.23 7.95 -4.18
C GLY A 156 -11.77 7.30 -5.48
N ASP A 157 -10.76 7.89 -6.14
CA ASP A 157 -10.12 7.30 -7.31
C ASP A 157 -9.23 6.15 -6.86
N THR A 158 -9.81 4.96 -6.78
CA THR A 158 -9.15 3.77 -6.22
C THR A 158 -8.12 3.17 -7.18
N ASN A 159 -8.29 3.45 -8.48
CA ASN A 159 -7.47 2.92 -9.55
C ASN A 159 -6.43 3.93 -10.08
N SER A 160 -6.49 5.19 -9.61
CA SER A 160 -5.62 6.31 -9.97
C SER A 160 -5.65 6.69 -11.45
N ASP A 161 -6.80 6.55 -12.12
CA ASP A 161 -6.97 6.92 -13.53
C ASP A 161 -7.41 8.38 -13.74
N GLY A 162 -7.78 9.08 -12.68
CA GLY A 162 -8.23 10.47 -12.71
C GLY A 162 -9.63 10.69 -13.27
N ILE A 163 -10.43 9.63 -13.40
CA ILE A 163 -11.78 9.66 -13.96
C ILE A 163 -12.77 9.26 -12.87
N ALA A 164 -13.84 10.05 -12.71
CA ALA A 164 -14.90 9.76 -11.74
C ALA A 164 -15.81 8.60 -12.20
N ASN A 165 -15.27 7.37 -12.18
CA ASN A 165 -15.93 6.13 -12.60
C ASN A 165 -15.96 5.05 -11.51
N ASP A 166 -15.49 5.37 -10.30
CA ASP A 166 -15.43 4.47 -9.17
C ASP A 166 -16.73 4.52 -8.34
N ALA A 167 -16.86 3.62 -7.36
CA ALA A 167 -18.08 3.51 -6.57
C ALA A 167 -18.37 4.79 -5.75
N HIS A 168 -17.31 5.46 -5.29
CA HIS A 168 -17.39 6.56 -4.34
C HIS A 168 -16.48 7.73 -4.72
N ASP A 169 -16.83 8.46 -5.77
CA ASP A 169 -16.08 9.64 -6.20
C ASP A 169 -16.54 10.95 -5.56
N LEU A 170 -15.58 11.86 -5.34
CA LEU A 170 -15.82 13.23 -4.91
C LEU A 170 -14.72 14.19 -5.37
N TRP A 171 -15.08 15.17 -6.18
CA TRP A 171 -14.16 16.21 -6.65
C TRP A 171 -13.97 17.34 -5.63
N ILE A 172 -12.71 17.69 -5.40
CA ILE A 172 -12.32 18.91 -4.67
C ILE A 172 -11.44 19.78 -5.54
N SER A 173 -11.69 21.10 -5.58
CA SER A 173 -10.82 21.99 -6.36
C SER A 173 -9.39 21.98 -5.78
N ILE A 174 -8.39 21.98 -6.65
CA ILE A 174 -6.97 22.00 -6.25
C ILE A 174 -6.69 23.22 -5.35
N SER A 175 -7.30 24.37 -5.64
CA SER A 175 -7.15 25.57 -4.81
C SER A 175 -7.63 25.38 -3.37
N LEU A 176 -8.79 24.73 -3.18
CA LEU A 176 -9.32 24.44 -1.86
C LEU A 176 -8.50 23.34 -1.18
N ALA A 177 -8.18 22.24 -1.88
CA ALA A 177 -7.35 21.17 -1.36
C ALA A 177 -6.00 21.68 -0.86
N LYS A 178 -5.32 22.55 -1.62
CA LYS A 178 -4.05 23.19 -1.20
C LYS A 178 -4.23 23.97 0.09
N SER A 179 -5.30 24.75 0.21
CA SER A 179 -5.57 25.51 1.43
C SER A 179 -5.81 24.62 2.65
N ILE A 180 -6.39 23.43 2.45
CA ILE A 180 -6.69 22.46 3.52
C ILE A 180 -5.42 21.73 3.96
N GLU A 181 -4.59 21.28 3.02
CA GLU A 181 -3.34 20.58 3.30
C GLU A 181 -2.29 21.49 3.97
N SER A 182 -2.26 22.77 3.60
CA SER A 182 -1.36 23.76 4.22
C SER A 182 -1.91 24.37 5.52
N ALA A 183 -3.13 24.05 5.94
CA ALA A 183 -3.73 24.58 7.16
C ALA A 183 -3.41 23.71 8.39
N SER A 184 -3.34 24.34 9.57
CA SER A 184 -3.42 23.58 10.82
C SER A 184 -4.84 23.01 10.99
N ALA A 185 -4.95 21.83 11.61
CA ALA A 185 -6.24 21.18 11.87
C ALA A 185 -7.19 22.15 12.61
N GLY A 186 -8.17 22.68 11.87
CA GLY A 186 -9.21 23.54 12.41
C GLY A 186 -10.25 22.73 13.19
N GLY A 187 -11.10 23.39 13.99
CA GLY A 187 -12.15 22.72 14.76
C GLY A 187 -13.33 22.15 13.94
N ASP A 188 -13.24 22.14 12.60
CA ASP A 188 -14.23 21.54 11.70
C ASP A 188 -13.83 20.09 11.38
N ALA A 189 -14.63 19.14 11.87
CA ALA A 189 -14.49 17.71 11.62
C ALA A 189 -14.35 17.38 10.13
N ARG A 190 -15.03 18.11 9.25
CA ARG A 190 -14.98 17.89 7.80
C ARG A 190 -13.61 18.25 7.23
N LEU A 191 -13.03 19.35 7.70
CA LEU A 191 -11.67 19.74 7.31
C LEU A 191 -10.64 18.74 7.83
N ILE A 192 -10.79 18.27 9.08
CA ILE A 192 -9.89 17.25 9.66
C ILE A 192 -9.95 15.95 8.83
N MET A 193 -11.15 15.52 8.43
CA MET A 193 -11.30 14.33 7.58
C MET A 193 -10.69 14.55 6.19
N LEU A 194 -10.99 15.68 5.54
CA LEU A 194 -10.44 16.03 4.22
C LEU A 194 -8.91 16.08 4.23
N GLN A 195 -8.29 16.59 5.29
CA GLN A 195 -6.83 16.61 5.42
C GLN A 195 -6.22 15.20 5.33
N GLN A 196 -6.86 14.21 5.97
CA GLN A 196 -6.36 12.84 5.88
C GLN A 196 -6.76 12.15 4.58
N ALA A 197 -7.95 12.44 4.05
CA ALA A 197 -8.43 11.86 2.79
C ALA A 197 -7.63 12.37 1.58
N ILE A 198 -7.32 13.67 1.51
CA ILE A 198 -6.50 14.26 0.44
C ILE A 198 -5.10 13.64 0.46
N ALA A 199 -4.44 13.59 1.63
CA ALA A 199 -3.14 12.95 1.76
C ALA A 199 -3.18 11.45 1.38
N THR A 200 -4.25 10.75 1.73
CA THR A 200 -4.48 9.33 1.37
C THR A 200 -4.60 9.18 -0.15
N GLN A 201 -5.41 10.00 -0.80
CA GLN A 201 -5.57 9.98 -2.25
C GLN A 201 -4.25 10.31 -2.97
N LEU A 202 -3.51 11.30 -2.51
CA LEU A 202 -2.20 11.64 -3.10
C LEU A 202 -1.18 10.51 -2.92
N ASN A 203 -1.24 9.75 -1.81
CA ASN A 203 -0.45 8.53 -1.65
C ASN A 203 -0.84 7.44 -2.65
N ILE A 204 -2.14 7.24 -2.87
CA ILE A 204 -2.67 6.30 -3.87
C ILE A 204 -2.18 6.67 -5.27
N ASN A 205 -2.34 7.93 -5.66
CA ASN A 205 -1.88 8.44 -6.95
C ASN A 205 -0.34 8.39 -7.10
N ASN A 206 0.40 8.47 -5.98
CA ASN A 206 1.85 8.27 -5.93
C ASN A 206 2.26 6.78 -6.01
N GLY A 207 1.31 5.87 -6.23
CA GLY A 207 1.51 4.43 -6.40
C GLY A 207 1.60 3.64 -5.09
N VAL A 208 1.12 4.19 -3.97
CA VAL A 208 1.04 3.45 -2.71
C VAL A 208 -0.28 2.67 -2.66
N ALA A 209 -0.21 1.36 -2.53
CA ALA A 209 -1.39 0.53 -2.37
C ALA A 209 -2.07 0.84 -1.02
N GLN A 210 -3.33 1.28 -1.08
CA GLN A 210 -4.16 1.50 0.10
C GLN A 210 -4.65 0.18 0.71
N PRO A 211 -4.99 0.19 2.01
CA PRO A 211 -5.92 -0.79 2.55
C PRO A 211 -7.23 -0.76 1.76
N ASP A 212 -7.80 -1.94 1.52
CA ASP A 212 -9.00 -2.10 0.70
C ASP A 212 -10.12 -1.18 1.17
N ASN A 213 -10.69 -0.40 0.24
CA ASN A 213 -11.78 0.57 0.46
C ASN A 213 -11.49 1.70 1.48
N LEU A 214 -10.25 1.94 1.91
CA LEU A 214 -9.96 2.98 2.91
C LEU A 214 -10.35 4.40 2.44
N ILE A 215 -10.02 4.77 1.20
CA ILE A 215 -10.40 6.08 0.66
C ILE A 215 -11.90 6.20 0.43
N ASP A 216 -12.55 5.11 0.01
CA ASP A 216 -13.99 5.05 -0.22
C ASP A 216 -14.76 5.26 1.08
N GLU A 217 -14.33 4.66 2.19
CA GLU A 217 -14.88 4.89 3.53
C GLU A 217 -14.84 6.38 3.90
N ALA A 218 -13.74 7.07 3.58
CA ALA A 218 -13.60 8.50 3.79
C ALA A 218 -14.59 9.31 2.93
N VAL A 219 -14.72 8.97 1.64
CA VAL A 219 -15.66 9.65 0.73
C VAL A 219 -17.11 9.40 1.17
N MET A 220 -17.45 8.17 1.56
CA MET A 220 -18.76 7.82 2.11
C MET A 220 -19.06 8.63 3.38
N TRP A 221 -18.10 8.82 4.28
CA TRP A 221 -18.27 9.70 5.44
C TRP A 221 -18.54 11.15 5.02
N LEU A 222 -17.73 11.68 4.10
CA LEU A 222 -17.84 13.06 3.59
C LEU A 222 -19.17 13.33 2.87
N LYS A 223 -19.74 12.33 2.20
CA LYS A 223 -21.04 12.41 1.51
C LYS A 223 -22.22 11.94 2.38
N SER A 224 -21.95 11.43 3.59
CA SER A 224 -22.94 10.77 4.46
C SER A 224 -23.69 9.65 3.73
N GLN A 225 -22.96 8.61 3.33
CA GLN A 225 -23.42 7.43 2.60
C GLN A 225 -23.08 6.12 3.34
N GLY A 226 -23.71 5.01 2.93
CA GLY A 226 -23.52 3.68 3.52
C GLY A 226 -23.63 3.64 5.04
N ALA A 227 -22.66 3.02 5.70
CA ALA A 227 -22.55 2.97 7.17
C ALA A 227 -22.59 4.37 7.81
N TRP A 228 -22.03 5.37 7.12
CA TRP A 228 -21.92 6.75 7.55
C TRP A 228 -23.13 7.62 7.20
N SER A 229 -24.21 7.05 6.68
CA SER A 229 -25.43 7.78 6.25
C SER A 229 -26.06 8.67 7.33
N THR A 230 -25.80 8.36 8.61
CA THR A 230 -26.31 9.13 9.75
C THR A 230 -25.28 10.08 10.37
N ALA A 231 -24.10 10.24 9.75
CA ALA A 231 -23.06 11.14 10.22
C ALA A 231 -23.49 12.61 10.07
N GLY A 232 -24.03 13.00 8.90
CA GLY A 232 -24.49 14.37 8.65
C GLY A 232 -23.38 15.36 8.30
N ALA A 233 -22.25 14.87 7.78
CA ALA A 233 -21.17 15.69 7.26
C ALA A 233 -21.45 16.28 5.86
N ASN A 234 -22.25 15.55 5.06
CA ASN A 234 -22.57 15.72 3.64
C ASN A 234 -22.01 17.01 2.98
N LEU A 235 -20.88 16.88 2.29
CA LEU A 235 -20.22 17.92 1.52
C LEU A 235 -20.68 18.02 0.06
N ASP A 236 -21.56 17.14 -0.39
CA ASP A 236 -22.09 17.11 -1.76
C ASP A 236 -23.63 17.04 -1.66
N ALA A 237 -24.21 18.14 -1.16
CA ALA A 237 -25.61 18.19 -0.79
C ALA A 237 -26.55 18.16 -2.01
N ASP A 238 -26.08 18.65 -3.15
CA ASP A 238 -26.81 18.58 -4.42
C ASP A 238 -26.50 17.31 -5.24
N SER A 239 -25.56 16.48 -4.77
CA SER A 239 -25.17 15.19 -5.36
C SER A 239 -24.67 15.32 -6.80
N ASN A 240 -23.93 16.39 -7.06
CA ASN A 240 -23.31 16.66 -8.35
C ASN A 240 -21.90 16.06 -8.47
N GLY A 241 -21.36 15.48 -7.39
CA GLY A 241 -20.03 14.88 -7.33
C GLY A 241 -18.91 15.86 -6.98
N PHE A 242 -19.23 17.10 -6.62
CA PHE A 242 -18.28 18.15 -6.23
C PHE A 242 -18.53 18.58 -4.80
N ILE A 243 -17.44 18.90 -4.09
CA ILE A 243 -17.56 19.51 -2.77
C ILE A 243 -18.23 20.89 -2.88
N ASP A 244 -19.31 21.07 -2.13
CA ASP A 244 -20.01 22.32 -1.94
C ASP A 244 -19.12 23.35 -1.22
N THR A 245 -18.97 24.52 -1.84
CA THR A 245 -18.15 25.62 -1.31
C THR A 245 -18.96 26.88 -1.03
N ASN A 246 -18.37 27.80 -0.28
CA ASN A 246 -18.89 29.16 -0.17
C ASN A 246 -18.92 29.84 -1.57
N GLY A 247 -19.63 30.96 -1.70
CA GLY A 247 -19.74 31.64 -3.00
C GLY A 247 -18.41 32.14 -3.60
N ALA A 248 -17.30 32.10 -2.85
CA ALA A 248 -15.96 32.43 -3.33
C ALA A 248 -15.12 31.21 -3.71
N GLY A 249 -15.58 29.98 -3.44
CA GLY A 249 -14.81 28.75 -3.67
C GLY A 249 -13.60 28.57 -2.74
N THR A 250 -13.52 29.32 -1.64
CA THR A 250 -12.32 29.37 -0.77
C THR A 250 -12.48 28.60 0.54
N ALA A 251 -13.69 28.14 0.85
CA ALA A 251 -13.99 27.34 2.03
C ALA A 251 -15.21 26.45 1.77
N LEU A 252 -15.38 25.43 2.61
CA LEU A 252 -16.56 24.57 2.60
C LEU A 252 -17.84 25.38 2.80
N ALA A 253 -18.93 24.94 2.16
CA ALA A 253 -20.26 25.46 2.43
C ALA A 253 -20.75 25.05 3.83
N GLY A 254 -21.74 25.79 4.34
CA GLY A 254 -22.41 25.48 5.60
C GLY A 254 -21.64 25.84 6.86
N ASN A 255 -22.25 25.52 8.00
CA ASN A 255 -21.67 25.80 9.33
C ASN A 255 -20.59 24.79 9.69
N THR A 256 -19.66 25.21 10.55
CA THR A 256 -18.64 24.32 11.11
C THR A 256 -19.25 23.11 11.81
N LEU A 257 -18.82 21.90 11.39
CA LEU A 257 -19.19 20.65 12.04
C LEU A 257 -18.18 20.34 13.14
N LYS A 258 -18.59 20.39 14.41
CA LYS A 258 -17.65 20.17 15.53
C LYS A 258 -17.39 18.68 15.77
N THR A 259 -16.22 18.35 16.30
CA THR A 259 -15.82 16.97 16.67
C THR A 259 -16.59 16.39 17.85
N ASN A 260 -17.44 17.16 18.53
CA ASN A 260 -18.35 16.67 19.57
C ASN A 260 -19.77 16.35 19.05
N THR A 261 -19.98 16.41 17.73
CA THR A 261 -21.26 16.09 17.11
C THR A 261 -21.37 14.59 16.79
N ASN A 262 -22.58 14.13 16.48
CA ASN A 262 -22.82 12.74 16.09
C ASN A 262 -21.99 12.31 14.88
N ALA A 263 -21.74 13.22 13.92
CA ALA A 263 -20.92 12.94 12.75
C ALA A 263 -19.54 12.36 13.10
N TRP A 264 -18.98 12.82 14.22
CA TRP A 264 -17.64 12.45 14.65
C TRP A 264 -17.64 11.37 15.72
N THR A 265 -18.61 11.43 16.64
CA THR A 265 -18.60 10.62 17.88
C THR A 265 -19.44 9.35 17.80
N LYS A 266 -20.43 9.30 16.90
CA LYS A 266 -21.35 8.16 16.80
C LYS A 266 -20.64 6.99 16.15
N TYR A 267 -20.66 5.85 16.83
CA TYR A 267 -20.21 4.58 16.29
C TYR A 267 -21.22 4.05 15.27
N VAL A 268 -20.72 3.58 14.15
CA VAL A 268 -21.45 2.86 13.12
C VAL A 268 -20.75 1.52 12.90
N ASP A 269 -21.50 0.56 12.38
CA ASP A 269 -20.96 -0.74 11.98
C ASP A 269 -20.20 -0.58 10.67
N VAL A 270 -18.97 -1.08 10.63
CA VAL A 270 -18.03 -0.93 9.52
C VAL A 270 -17.56 -2.29 8.98
N THR A 271 -18.26 -3.38 9.32
CA THR A 271 -17.92 -4.75 8.88
C THR A 271 -19.16 -5.52 8.45
N ASP A 272 -19.04 -6.40 7.45
CA ASP A 272 -20.05 -7.42 7.14
C ASP A 272 -19.49 -8.87 7.29
N PRO A 273 -19.95 -9.66 8.28
CA PRO A 273 -21.01 -9.37 9.24
C PRO A 273 -20.58 -8.41 10.35
N ALA A 274 -21.57 -7.66 10.83
CA ALA A 274 -21.47 -6.69 11.92
C ALA A 274 -20.69 -7.19 13.14
N SER A 275 -19.44 -6.78 13.30
CA SER A 275 -18.57 -7.20 14.41
C SER A 275 -17.68 -6.09 14.95
N ILE A 276 -17.33 -5.10 14.13
CA ILE A 276 -16.49 -3.97 14.50
C ILE A 276 -17.27 -2.68 14.22
N THR A 277 -17.19 -1.75 15.16
CA THR A 277 -17.78 -0.43 15.04
C THR A 277 -16.71 0.65 15.07
N ALA A 278 -16.91 1.70 14.27
CA ALA A 278 -16.03 2.85 14.29
C ALA A 278 -16.83 4.16 14.22
N ASN A 279 -16.22 5.25 14.68
CA ASN A 279 -16.77 6.60 14.53
C ASN A 279 -15.88 7.45 13.60
N GLY A 280 -16.24 8.73 13.39
CA GLY A 280 -15.46 9.62 12.53
C GLY A 280 -14.03 9.84 13.02
N GLU A 281 -13.77 9.77 14.34
CA GLU A 281 -12.41 9.80 14.87
C GLU A 281 -11.62 8.54 14.50
N GLY A 282 -12.25 7.36 14.58
CA GLY A 282 -11.65 6.08 14.19
C GLY A 282 -11.26 6.05 12.72
N LEU A 283 -12.17 6.45 11.82
CA LEU A 283 -11.88 6.55 10.38
C LEU A 283 -10.76 7.55 10.08
N LYS A 284 -10.79 8.73 10.71
CA LYS A 284 -9.69 9.69 10.60
C LYS A 284 -8.36 9.08 11.06
N ASN A 285 -8.36 8.33 12.16
CA ASN A 285 -7.16 7.67 12.68
C ASN A 285 -6.64 6.61 11.72
N ALA A 286 -7.52 5.82 11.10
CA ALA A 286 -7.15 4.83 10.07
C ALA A 286 -6.41 5.49 8.90
N LEU A 287 -6.98 6.56 8.33
CA LEU A 287 -6.35 7.35 7.26
C LEU A 287 -5.00 7.94 7.70
N MET A 288 -4.94 8.49 8.91
CA MET A 288 -3.71 9.07 9.47
C MET A 288 -2.61 8.02 9.64
N TRP A 289 -2.93 6.81 10.11
CA TRP A 289 -1.97 5.73 10.28
C TRP A 289 -1.49 5.16 8.96
N PHE A 290 -2.36 5.13 7.94
CA PHE A 290 -1.91 4.86 6.58
C PHE A 290 -0.91 5.93 6.11
N ASN A 291 -1.28 7.21 6.21
CA ASN A 291 -0.44 8.33 5.79
C ASN A 291 0.90 8.45 6.55
N GLN A 292 1.02 7.83 7.72
CA GLN A 292 2.25 7.78 8.52
C GLN A 292 3.06 6.48 8.32
N GLY A 293 2.61 5.59 7.44
CA GLY A 293 3.27 4.30 7.18
C GLY A 293 3.18 3.34 8.37
N GLN A 294 2.16 3.47 9.22
CA GLN A 294 1.88 2.55 10.33
C GLN A 294 0.84 1.50 9.94
N LEU A 295 -0.23 1.89 9.25
CA LEU A 295 -1.13 0.95 8.59
C LEU A 295 -0.60 0.72 7.18
N VAL A 296 -0.05 -0.46 6.93
CA VAL A 296 0.71 -0.76 5.70
C VAL A 296 0.10 -1.92 4.95
N THR A 297 0.37 -1.97 3.65
CA THR A 297 -0.08 -3.07 2.79
C THR A 297 1.09 -3.73 2.09
N SER A 298 0.91 -4.99 1.72
CA SER A 298 1.83 -5.72 0.85
C SER A 298 1.47 -5.59 -0.64
N GLY A 299 0.41 -4.85 -0.96
CA GLY A 299 -0.03 -4.59 -2.33
C GLY A 299 -1.53 -4.84 -2.53
N SER A 300 -1.99 -4.69 -3.78
CA SER A 300 -3.37 -5.00 -4.17
C SER A 300 -3.60 -6.52 -4.07
N GLY A 301 -4.64 -6.93 -3.34
CA GLY A 301 -4.96 -8.34 -3.10
C GLY A 301 -3.98 -9.09 -2.18
N GLY A 302 -3.03 -8.38 -1.57
CA GLY A 302 -2.09 -8.92 -0.59
C GLY A 302 -2.68 -8.89 0.83
N HIS A 303 -1.90 -8.38 1.77
CA HIS A 303 -2.23 -8.27 3.19
C HIS A 303 -2.16 -6.81 3.65
N VAL A 304 -2.92 -6.49 4.70
CA VAL A 304 -2.85 -5.26 5.47
C VAL A 304 -2.35 -5.60 6.87
N GLY A 305 -1.50 -4.77 7.44
CA GLY A 305 -0.92 -5.01 8.77
C GLY A 305 -0.47 -3.74 9.47
N TRP A 306 -0.17 -3.88 10.76
CA TRP A 306 0.30 -2.81 11.60
C TRP A 306 1.82 -2.83 11.76
N PHE A 307 2.48 -1.77 11.32
CA PHE A 307 3.91 -1.56 11.53
C PHE A 307 4.17 -0.88 12.87
N ASN A 308 4.72 -1.62 13.83
CA ASN A 308 5.04 -1.10 15.17
C ASN A 308 6.41 -0.40 15.26
N GLY A 309 7.04 -0.11 14.11
CA GLY A 309 8.38 0.47 14.01
C GLY A 309 9.50 -0.56 13.89
N THR A 310 9.23 -1.85 14.05
CA THR A 310 10.21 -2.93 13.84
C THR A 310 9.62 -4.12 13.09
N ASN A 311 8.41 -4.53 13.45
CA ASN A 311 7.74 -5.69 12.85
C ASN A 311 6.35 -5.31 12.33
N ILE A 312 5.84 -6.14 11.41
CA ILE A 312 4.43 -6.20 11.07
C ILE A 312 3.72 -7.10 12.08
N VAL A 313 2.60 -6.63 12.61
CA VAL A 313 1.73 -7.36 13.54
C VAL A 313 0.27 -7.19 13.11
N ASP A 314 -0.62 -8.03 13.62
CA ASP A 314 -2.08 -7.97 13.39
C ASP A 314 -2.43 -7.93 11.89
N GLU A 315 -1.76 -8.81 11.14
CA GLU A 315 -1.85 -8.94 9.70
C GLU A 315 -3.12 -9.70 9.28
N HIS A 316 -3.85 -9.13 8.33
CA HIS A 316 -5.05 -9.72 7.74
C HIS A 316 -5.02 -9.60 6.20
N PRO A 317 -5.77 -10.42 5.46
CA PRO A 317 -5.90 -10.24 4.01
C PRO A 317 -6.36 -8.83 3.66
N ASN A 318 -5.77 -8.18 2.65
CA ASN A 318 -6.17 -6.85 2.18
C ASN A 318 -7.46 -6.94 1.34
N THR A 319 -8.57 -7.19 2.01
CA THR A 319 -9.91 -7.35 1.45
C THR A 319 -10.90 -6.55 2.29
N LEU A 320 -12.14 -6.45 1.80
CA LEU A 320 -13.20 -5.66 2.41
C LEU A 320 -13.26 -5.84 3.93
N ASP A 321 -13.27 -4.71 4.63
CA ASP A 321 -13.35 -4.54 6.08
C ASP A 321 -12.16 -5.10 6.90
N GLN A 322 -11.18 -5.79 6.31
CA GLN A 322 -10.10 -6.43 7.07
C GLN A 322 -9.13 -5.43 7.71
N PHE A 323 -8.98 -4.22 7.15
CA PHE A 323 -8.19 -3.19 7.81
C PHE A 323 -8.81 -2.75 9.14
N TRP A 324 -10.14 -2.84 9.29
CA TRP A 324 -10.80 -2.60 10.58
C TRP A 324 -10.45 -3.67 11.59
N VAL A 325 -10.32 -4.94 11.16
CA VAL A 325 -9.87 -6.05 12.00
C VAL A 325 -8.44 -5.80 12.50
N THR A 326 -7.51 -5.47 11.58
CA THR A 326 -6.14 -5.07 11.95
C THR A 326 -6.15 -3.97 13.02
N LEU A 327 -6.88 -2.88 12.79
CA LEU A 327 -6.90 -1.75 13.71
C LEU A 327 -7.55 -2.07 15.06
N HIS A 328 -8.59 -2.90 15.07
CA HIS A 328 -9.25 -3.34 16.29
C HIS A 328 -8.32 -4.23 17.14
N GLU A 329 -7.59 -5.16 16.52
CA GLU A 329 -6.70 -6.11 17.22
C GLU A 329 -5.44 -5.46 17.79
N VAL A 330 -4.88 -4.43 17.12
CA VAL A 330 -3.76 -3.62 17.65
C VAL A 330 -4.08 -3.09 19.06
N GLY A 331 -5.34 -2.72 19.29
CA GLY A 331 -5.84 -2.26 20.57
C GLY A 331 -5.36 -0.86 20.97
N GLY A 332 -6.14 -0.18 21.84
CA GLY A 332 -5.79 1.15 22.35
C GLY A 332 -5.96 2.30 21.33
N LEU A 333 -6.48 2.02 20.15
CA LEU A 333 -6.87 3.04 19.17
C LEU A 333 -8.21 3.66 19.56
N THR A 334 -8.30 4.98 19.45
CA THR A 334 -9.54 5.71 19.77
C THR A 334 -10.49 5.69 18.58
N GLY A 335 -11.79 5.55 18.88
CA GLY A 335 -12.85 5.61 17.86
C GLY A 335 -13.13 4.29 17.13
N ILE A 336 -12.60 3.17 17.62
CA ILE A 336 -12.79 1.81 17.08
C ILE A 336 -13.13 0.88 18.27
N SER A 337 -14.17 0.05 18.15
CA SER A 337 -14.67 -0.84 19.22
C SER A 337 -15.36 -2.07 18.68
#